data_AF-A0A926Y3Q8-F1
#
_entry.id   AF-A0A926Y3Q8-F1
#
_cell.length_a   1.000
_cell.length_b   1.000
_cell.length_c   1.000
_cell.angle_alpha   90.00
_cell.angle_beta   90.00
_cell.angle_gamma   90.00
#
_symmetry.space_group_name_H-M   'P 1'
#
loop_
_entity.id
_entity.type
_entity.pdbx_description
1 polymer ?
#
loop_
_entity_poly.entity_id
_entity_poly.type
_entity_poly.pdbx_seq_one_letter_code
_entity_poly.pdbx_strand_id
1 'polypeptide(L)'
;MKKVFYLSLTLFIVTLLASCKETAPVFSPGESDPRITGTWQLIERRFSKDSTYSFQTINTITRSPADTTVKVIGGSGTTVKWDTVVTNGVTTYTRRDTLYVRRDTSYYTTRRYPTSQPQTLTFDASGQLSASGPEMTYYNPIKYYRIDKTFPDSLSIDFFIYTNRANVPFRQGLAFRKDTLVLQPQCEQRCYSKFIRVR
;
A
#
# COMPACT_ATOMS: atom_id res chain seq x y z
N MET A 1 40.19 45.22 -7.53
CA MET A 1 39.20 45.19 -6.42
C MET A 1 37.91 44.43 -6.74
N LYS A 2 37.38 44.48 -7.97
CA LYS A 2 36.12 43.77 -8.34
C LYS A 2 36.11 42.25 -8.04
N LYS A 3 37.23 41.55 -8.25
CA LYS A 3 37.34 40.10 -8.03
C LYS A 3 37.18 39.66 -6.56
N VAL A 4 37.63 40.49 -5.61
CA VAL A 4 37.51 40.21 -4.16
C VAL A 4 36.06 40.37 -3.70
N PHE A 5 35.33 41.31 -4.30
CA PHE A 5 33.92 41.55 -3.99
C PHE A 5 33.02 40.39 -4.42
N TYR A 6 33.27 39.81 -5.60
CA TYR A 6 32.52 38.63 -6.06
C TYR A 6 32.74 37.41 -5.16
N LEU A 7 33.96 37.21 -4.65
CA LEU A 7 34.28 36.06 -3.79
C LEU A 7 33.64 36.19 -2.40
N SER A 8 33.56 37.42 -1.87
CA SER A 8 32.83 37.74 -0.63
C SER A 8 31.33 37.50 -0.80
N LEU A 9 30.75 37.98 -1.90
CA LEU A 9 29.33 37.85 -2.18
C LEU A 9 28.91 36.38 -2.36
N THR A 10 29.72 35.56 -3.05
CA THR A 10 29.44 34.13 -3.20
C THR A 10 29.53 33.38 -1.87
N LEU A 11 30.52 33.70 -1.02
CA LEU A 11 30.62 33.10 0.32
C LEU A 11 29.39 33.45 1.18
N PHE A 12 28.93 34.70 1.12
CA PHE A 12 27.76 35.17 1.87
C PHE A 12 26.46 34.51 1.41
N ILE A 13 26.30 34.28 0.10
CA ILE A 13 25.14 33.57 -0.44
C ILE A 13 25.17 32.08 -0.03
N VAL A 14 26.35 31.44 -0.02
CA VAL A 14 26.49 30.04 0.40
C VAL A 14 26.19 29.87 1.90
N THR A 15 26.58 30.81 2.76
CA THR A 15 26.23 30.76 4.19
C THR A 15 24.74 31.03 4.44
N LEU A 16 24.12 31.94 3.69
CA LEU A 16 22.66 32.15 3.72
C LEU A 16 21.89 30.91 3.28
N LEU A 17 22.36 30.23 2.23
CA LEU A 17 21.75 28.98 1.74
C LEU A 17 21.96 27.81 2.71
N ALA A 18 23.12 27.72 3.36
CA ALA A 18 23.38 26.70 4.39
C ALA A 18 22.51 26.89 5.65
N SER A 19 22.05 28.11 5.92
CA SER A 19 21.16 28.43 7.05
C SER A 19 19.69 28.08 6.80
N CYS A 20 19.31 27.70 5.57
CA CYS A 20 17.99 27.11 5.27
C CYS A 20 17.92 25.62 5.64
N LYS A 21 18.61 25.21 6.70
CA LYS A 21 18.40 23.88 7.30
C LYS A 21 17.12 23.98 8.11
N GLU A 22 16.01 23.50 7.53
CA GLU A 22 14.74 23.36 8.23
C GLU A 22 15.01 22.75 9.62
N THR A 23 14.81 23.57 10.65
CA THR A 23 14.72 23.11 12.03
C THR A 23 13.44 22.31 12.12
N ALA A 24 13.52 21.03 11.77
CA ALA A 24 12.47 20.08 12.09
C ALA A 24 12.15 20.25 13.58
N PRO A 25 10.88 20.43 13.97
CA PRO A 25 10.51 20.62 15.36
C PRO A 25 11.09 19.47 16.19
N VAL A 26 11.76 19.80 17.29
CA VAL A 26 12.39 18.81 18.18
C VAL A 26 11.32 17.82 18.63
N PHE A 27 11.40 16.59 18.14
CA PHE A 27 10.48 15.53 18.50
C PHE A 27 10.89 14.94 19.84
N SER A 28 9.96 14.92 20.82
CA SER A 28 10.16 14.27 22.11
C SER A 28 9.49 12.88 22.10
N PRO A 29 10.27 11.79 22.07
CA PRO A 29 9.76 10.43 21.86
C PRO A 29 8.97 9.84 23.03
N GLY A 30 8.79 10.57 24.13
CA GLY A 30 8.22 9.99 25.36
C GLY A 30 9.10 8.86 25.92
N GLU A 31 8.55 8.04 26.81
CA GLU A 31 9.29 6.89 27.34
C GLU A 31 9.50 5.81 26.27
N SER A 32 10.72 5.28 26.18
CA SER A 32 11.02 4.12 25.34
C SER A 32 10.42 2.83 25.93
N ASP A 33 10.20 1.84 25.06
CA ASP A 33 9.85 0.47 25.46
C ASP A 33 10.90 -0.48 24.87
N PRO A 34 11.71 -1.16 25.69
CA PRO A 34 12.79 -2.02 25.20
C PRO A 34 12.25 -3.21 24.37
N ARG A 35 10.98 -3.58 24.51
CA ARG A 35 10.37 -4.67 23.74
C ARG A 35 10.24 -4.34 22.26
N ILE A 36 10.13 -3.06 21.89
CA ILE A 36 10.03 -2.65 20.48
C ILE A 36 11.38 -2.37 19.84
N THR A 37 12.37 -1.95 20.63
CA THR A 37 13.67 -1.51 20.10
C THR A 37 14.37 -2.63 19.33
N GLY A 38 14.95 -2.27 18.19
CA GLY A 38 15.65 -3.17 17.28
C GLY A 38 15.01 -3.25 15.89
N THR A 39 15.55 -4.14 15.08
CA THR A 39 15.12 -4.36 13.70
C THR A 39 14.14 -5.52 13.61
N TRP A 40 13.07 -5.31 12.86
CA TRP A 40 11.99 -6.25 12.65
C TRP A 40 11.76 -6.48 11.17
N GLN A 41 11.77 -7.73 10.74
CA GLN A 41 11.55 -8.13 9.37
C GLN A 41 10.09 -8.52 9.15
N LEU A 42 9.45 -7.94 8.13
CA LEU A 42 8.10 -8.30 7.74
C LEU A 42 8.06 -9.72 7.20
N ILE A 43 7.12 -10.52 7.71
CA ILE A 43 6.92 -11.91 7.29
C ILE A 43 5.52 -12.14 6.73
N GLU A 44 4.53 -11.34 7.13
CA GLU A 44 3.15 -11.51 6.72
C GLU A 44 2.37 -10.20 6.84
N ARG A 45 1.47 -9.94 5.88
CA ARG A 45 0.49 -8.86 5.95
C ARG A 45 -0.88 -9.37 5.57
N ARG A 46 -1.91 -8.82 6.22
CA ARG A 46 -3.31 -8.97 5.82
C ARG A 46 -3.88 -7.59 5.52
N PHE A 47 -4.39 -7.40 4.31
CA PHE A 47 -4.86 -6.11 3.81
C PHE A 47 -6.05 -6.29 2.87
N SER A 48 -6.80 -5.20 2.64
CA SER A 48 -7.94 -5.19 1.72
C SER A 48 -7.47 -5.46 0.29
N LYS A 49 -8.16 -6.34 -0.43
CA LYS A 49 -7.95 -6.55 -1.85
C LYS A 49 -8.71 -5.47 -2.63
N ASP A 50 -8.11 -4.93 -3.68
CA ASP A 50 -8.84 -4.14 -4.65
C ASP A 50 -9.85 -5.05 -5.36
N SER A 51 -11.14 -4.85 -5.11
CA SER A 51 -12.19 -5.58 -5.82
C SER A 51 -12.21 -5.11 -7.27
N THR A 52 -11.71 -5.92 -8.20
CA THR A 52 -11.82 -5.64 -9.64
C THR A 52 -13.28 -5.72 -10.07
N TYR A 53 -13.84 -4.61 -10.53
CA TYR A 53 -15.13 -4.58 -11.21
C TYR A 53 -15.08 -5.41 -12.51
N SER A 54 -16.09 -6.24 -12.76
CA SER A 54 -16.31 -6.88 -14.06
C SER A 54 -17.00 -5.90 -15.01
N PHE A 55 -16.45 -5.68 -16.19
CA PHE A 55 -17.13 -4.98 -17.29
C PHE A 55 -17.81 -6.00 -18.22
N GLN A 56 -18.97 -5.64 -18.77
CA GLN A 56 -19.62 -6.43 -19.82
C GLN A 56 -19.06 -6.01 -21.17
N THR A 57 -18.29 -6.88 -21.83
CA THR A 57 -17.89 -6.66 -23.23
C THR A 57 -18.97 -7.23 -24.14
N ILE A 58 -19.62 -6.38 -24.94
CA ILE A 58 -20.55 -6.82 -25.99
C ILE A 58 -19.78 -6.80 -27.31
N ASN A 59 -19.39 -7.97 -27.81
CA ASN A 59 -18.84 -8.10 -29.17
C ASN A 59 -19.98 -8.39 -30.14
N THR A 60 -20.37 -7.40 -30.95
CA THR A 60 -21.35 -7.56 -32.03
C THR A 60 -20.66 -8.16 -33.26
N ILE A 61 -20.96 -9.41 -33.60
CA ILE A 61 -20.54 -10.02 -34.87
C ILE A 61 -21.77 -10.17 -35.75
N THR A 62 -21.74 -9.53 -36.92
CA THR A 62 -22.79 -9.59 -37.95
C THR A 62 -22.46 -10.71 -38.93
N ARG A 63 -23.33 -11.72 -39.08
CA ARG A 63 -23.19 -12.77 -40.12
C ARG A 63 -24.40 -12.83 -41.05
N SER A 64 -24.11 -13.07 -42.33
CA SER A 64 -25.08 -13.35 -43.40
C SER A 64 -25.55 -14.82 -43.34
N PRO A 65 -26.78 -15.17 -43.80
CA PRO A 65 -27.41 -16.48 -43.58
C PRO A 65 -26.69 -17.71 -44.16
N ALA A 66 -25.64 -17.54 -44.96
CA ALA A 66 -25.00 -18.63 -45.70
C ALA A 66 -23.99 -19.47 -44.88
N ASP A 67 -23.63 -19.06 -43.66
CA ASP A 67 -22.50 -19.63 -42.91
C ASP A 67 -22.98 -20.52 -41.72
N THR A 68 -23.41 -21.74 -42.01
CA THR A 68 -24.03 -22.68 -41.05
C THR A 68 -23.05 -23.72 -40.48
N THR A 69 -21.94 -23.29 -39.89
CA THR A 69 -21.15 -24.17 -38.99
C THR A 69 -20.88 -23.49 -37.65
N VAL A 70 -21.50 -24.05 -36.59
CA VAL A 70 -21.36 -23.60 -35.20
C VAL A 70 -20.34 -24.50 -34.51
N LYS A 71 -19.14 -23.97 -34.24
CA LYS A 71 -18.14 -24.65 -33.41
C LYS A 71 -18.12 -23.99 -32.03
N VAL A 72 -18.61 -24.71 -31.02
CA VAL A 72 -18.56 -24.29 -29.62
C VAL A 72 -17.11 -24.43 -29.14
N ILE A 73 -16.42 -23.32 -28.90
CA ILE A 73 -15.11 -23.33 -28.23
C ILE A 73 -15.39 -23.22 -26.73
N GLY A 74 -15.34 -24.35 -26.04
CA GLY A 74 -15.49 -24.44 -24.59
C GLY A 74 -14.23 -24.00 -23.83
N GLY A 75 -14.42 -23.47 -22.62
CA GLY A 75 -13.35 -23.34 -21.63
C GLY A 75 -13.61 -22.43 -20.44
N SER A 76 -14.35 -21.33 -20.59
CA SER A 76 -14.34 -20.25 -19.58
C SER A 76 -15.70 -19.61 -19.31
N GLY A 77 -16.67 -20.36 -18.76
CA GLY A 77 -17.90 -19.79 -18.18
C GLY A 77 -18.67 -18.78 -19.05
N THR A 78 -18.48 -18.82 -20.36
CA THR A 78 -18.97 -17.79 -21.29
C THR A 78 -20.35 -18.22 -21.77
N THR A 79 -21.37 -17.41 -21.52
CA THR A 79 -22.71 -17.63 -22.07
C THR A 79 -22.81 -16.86 -23.37
N VAL A 80 -22.91 -17.57 -24.50
CA VAL A 80 -23.09 -16.97 -25.83
C VAL A 80 -24.58 -16.99 -26.15
N LYS A 81 -25.21 -15.83 -26.26
CA LYS A 81 -26.60 -15.70 -26.73
C LYS A 81 -26.58 -15.14 -28.15
N TRP A 82 -27.34 -15.77 -29.04
CA TRP A 82 -27.57 -15.27 -30.39
C TRP A 82 -28.95 -14.62 -30.44
N ASP A 83 -29.00 -13.35 -30.83
CA ASP A 83 -30.25 -12.63 -31.06
C ASP A 83 -30.44 -12.49 -32.59
N THR A 84 -31.61 -12.89 -33.08
CA THR A 84 -31.97 -12.78 -34.50
C THR A 84 -32.69 -11.45 -34.72
N VAL A 85 -32.15 -10.59 -35.57
CA VAL A 85 -32.78 -9.32 -35.93
C VAL A 85 -33.12 -9.36 -37.41
N VAL A 86 -34.39 -9.17 -37.74
CA VAL A 86 -34.87 -9.11 -39.13
C VAL A 86 -35.16 -7.65 -39.47
N THR A 87 -34.39 -7.08 -40.38
CA THR A 87 -34.57 -5.70 -40.87
C THR A 87 -34.70 -5.75 -42.39
N ASN A 88 -35.79 -5.20 -42.94
CA ASN A 88 -36.06 -5.14 -44.38
C ASN A 88 -35.94 -6.50 -45.11
N GLY A 89 -36.39 -7.59 -44.48
CA GLY A 89 -36.36 -8.94 -45.06
C GLY A 89 -34.99 -9.64 -45.01
N VAL A 90 -33.94 -8.97 -44.50
CA VAL A 90 -32.62 -9.56 -44.27
C VAL A 90 -32.51 -10.03 -42.82
N THR A 91 -32.28 -11.33 -42.63
CA THR A 91 -32.04 -11.91 -41.30
C THR A 91 -30.58 -11.72 -40.91
N THR A 92 -30.36 -10.94 -39.85
CA THR A 92 -29.04 -10.70 -39.28
C THR A 92 -28.89 -11.46 -37.97
N TYR A 93 -27.88 -12.31 -37.86
CA TYR A 93 -27.54 -12.98 -36.61
C TYR A 93 -26.57 -12.11 -35.83
N THR A 94 -26.99 -11.62 -34.67
CA THR A 94 -26.14 -10.86 -33.76
C THR A 94 -25.64 -11.78 -32.66
N ARG A 95 -24.32 -12.01 -32.61
CA ARG A 95 -23.69 -12.66 -31.45
C ARG A 95 -23.63 -11.66 -30.30
N ARG A 96 -24.10 -12.03 -29.11
CA ARG A 96 -23.84 -11.31 -27.86
C ARG A 96 -23.05 -12.22 -26.93
N ASP A 97 -21.74 -12.00 -26.87
CA ASP A 97 -20.91 -12.62 -25.85
C ASP A 97 -21.15 -11.91 -24.52
N THR A 98 -21.68 -12.63 -23.52
CA THR A 98 -21.72 -12.10 -22.15
C THR A 98 -20.74 -12.89 -21.31
N LEU A 99 -19.63 -12.25 -20.95
CA LEU A 99 -18.60 -12.85 -20.13
C LEU A 99 -18.90 -12.56 -18.65
N TYR A 100 -19.45 -13.55 -17.95
CA TYR A 100 -19.70 -13.48 -16.52
C TYR A 100 -18.43 -13.83 -15.75
N VAL A 101 -17.65 -12.84 -15.35
CA VAL A 101 -16.60 -13.05 -14.35
C VAL A 101 -17.26 -13.09 -12.98
N ARG A 102 -17.13 -14.21 -12.26
CA ARG A 102 -17.63 -14.33 -10.89
C ARG A 102 -16.99 -13.24 -10.03
N ARG A 103 -17.80 -12.38 -9.42
CA ARG A 103 -17.31 -11.35 -8.49
C ARG A 103 -16.53 -12.05 -7.38
N ASP A 104 -15.26 -11.70 -7.24
CA ASP A 104 -14.46 -12.16 -6.11
C ASP A 104 -14.96 -11.46 -4.84
N THR A 105 -15.58 -12.23 -3.95
CA THR A 105 -16.11 -11.74 -2.66
C THR A 105 -15.05 -11.78 -1.56
N SER A 106 -13.80 -12.13 -1.87
CA SER A 106 -12.69 -12.02 -0.92
C SER A 106 -12.22 -10.56 -0.84
N TYR A 107 -12.74 -9.83 0.15
CA TYR A 107 -12.37 -8.43 0.41
C TYR A 107 -10.96 -8.28 0.99
N TYR A 108 -10.33 -9.36 1.48
CA TYR A 108 -9.04 -9.31 2.15
C TYR A 108 -8.14 -10.44 1.66
N THR A 109 -6.87 -10.14 1.51
CA THR A 109 -5.84 -11.11 1.17
C THR A 109 -4.74 -11.14 2.22
N THR A 110 -4.08 -12.29 2.36
CA THR A 110 -2.90 -12.46 3.21
C THR A 110 -1.71 -12.74 2.32
N ARG A 111 -0.67 -11.91 2.43
CA ARG A 111 0.58 -12.08 1.70
C ARG A 111 1.70 -12.41 2.67
N ARG A 112 2.52 -13.39 2.31
CA ARG A 112 3.74 -13.76 3.04
C ARG A 112 4.96 -13.28 2.29
N TYR A 113 6.00 -12.93 3.03
CA TYR A 113 7.20 -12.30 2.50
C TYR A 113 8.41 -13.21 2.71
N PRO A 114 9.21 -13.46 1.67
CA PRO A 114 10.43 -14.24 1.80
C PRO A 114 11.51 -13.42 2.52
N THR A 115 12.47 -14.11 3.12
CA THR A 115 13.59 -13.48 3.84
C THR A 115 14.68 -12.92 2.91
N SER A 116 14.73 -13.36 1.65
CA SER A 116 15.78 -13.02 0.67
C SER A 116 15.81 -11.56 0.23
N GLN A 117 14.73 -10.80 0.46
CA GLN A 117 14.67 -9.36 0.28
C GLN A 117 14.05 -8.74 1.53
N PRO A 118 14.87 -8.46 2.57
CA PRO A 118 14.36 -8.08 3.87
C PRO A 118 13.60 -6.76 3.79
N GLN A 119 12.34 -6.81 4.20
CA GLN A 119 11.47 -5.66 4.39
C GLN A 119 11.49 -5.35 5.89
N THR A 120 12.13 -4.28 6.32
CA THR A 120 12.41 -4.09 7.75
C THR A 120 11.91 -2.77 8.29
N LEU A 121 11.49 -2.80 9.56
CA LEU A 121 11.30 -1.63 10.41
C LEU A 121 12.31 -1.68 11.54
N THR A 122 13.07 -0.61 11.74
CA THR A 122 14.00 -0.46 12.85
C THR A 122 13.52 0.64 13.77
N PHE A 123 13.26 0.28 15.01
CA PHE A 123 12.85 1.18 16.08
C PHE A 123 14.07 1.48 16.95
N ASP A 124 14.49 2.74 16.98
CA ASP A 124 15.59 3.18 17.82
C ASP A 124 15.10 3.60 19.21
N ALA A 125 15.95 3.47 20.23
CA ALA A 125 15.67 3.89 21.59
C ALA A 125 15.36 5.40 21.71
N SER A 126 15.81 6.22 20.74
CA SER A 126 15.46 7.66 20.65
C SER A 126 14.08 7.93 20.05
N GLY A 127 13.28 6.91 19.75
CA GLY A 127 11.96 7.04 19.12
C GLY A 127 12.01 7.35 17.63
N GLN A 128 13.16 7.17 16.99
CA GLN A 128 13.27 7.22 15.53
C GLN A 128 12.83 5.89 14.91
N LEU A 129 12.16 5.99 13.77
CA LEU A 129 11.77 4.86 12.93
C LEU A 129 12.51 4.95 11.60
N SER A 130 13.11 3.84 11.18
CA SER A 130 13.57 3.67 9.80
C SER A 130 12.93 2.45 9.17
N ALA A 131 12.67 2.55 7.87
CA ALA A 131 11.99 1.54 7.09
C ALA A 131 12.82 1.22 5.84
N SER A 132 12.91 -0.06 5.47
CA SER A 132 13.69 -0.52 4.33
C SER A 132 12.96 -1.59 3.53
N GLY A 133 13.06 -1.51 2.21
CA GLY A 133 12.48 -2.46 1.26
C GLY A 133 11.20 -1.95 0.56
N PRO A 134 10.87 -2.52 -0.62
CA PRO A 134 9.75 -2.08 -1.45
C PRO A 134 8.34 -2.21 -0.83
N GLU A 135 8.16 -3.09 0.15
CA GLU A 135 6.86 -3.33 0.81
C GLU A 135 6.66 -2.41 2.03
N MET A 136 7.67 -1.63 2.40
CA MET A 136 7.67 -0.70 3.53
C MET A 136 7.22 0.73 3.15
N THR A 137 6.71 0.95 1.93
CA THR A 137 6.30 2.28 1.43
C THR A 137 5.35 3.03 2.36
N TYR A 138 4.44 2.33 3.03
CA TYR A 138 3.55 2.91 4.04
C TYR A 138 4.30 3.52 5.23
N TYR A 139 5.42 2.93 5.64
CA TYR A 139 6.21 3.35 6.78
C TYR A 139 7.38 4.29 6.43
N ASN A 140 7.81 4.35 5.16
CA ASN A 140 8.89 5.23 4.69
C ASN A 140 8.76 6.73 5.07
N PRO A 141 7.57 7.36 5.01
CA PRO A 141 7.43 8.78 5.38
C PRO A 141 7.45 9.02 6.89
N ILE A 142 7.36 7.96 7.70
CA ILE A 142 7.31 8.05 9.16
C ILE A 142 8.75 8.10 9.67
N LYS A 143 9.07 9.13 10.46
CA LYS A 143 10.41 9.31 11.03
C LYS A 143 10.47 9.05 12.51
N TYR A 144 9.33 9.17 13.18
CA TYR A 144 9.26 9.06 14.61
C TYR A 144 8.09 8.21 15.06
N TYR A 145 8.24 7.63 16.25
CA TYR A 145 7.20 6.88 16.90
C TYR A 145 7.21 7.18 18.41
N ARG A 146 6.06 6.93 19.04
CA ARG A 146 5.90 6.95 20.50
C ARG A 146 4.99 5.80 20.90
N ILE A 147 5.34 5.09 21.97
CA ILE A 147 4.47 4.07 22.52
C ILE A 147 3.55 4.71 23.55
N ASP A 148 2.25 4.46 23.40
CA ASP A 148 1.25 4.83 24.38
C ASP A 148 1.05 3.66 25.35
N LYS A 149 1.53 3.85 26.58
CA LYS A 149 1.45 2.88 27.68
C LYS A 149 0.24 3.14 28.60
N THR A 150 -0.62 4.12 28.30
CA THR A 150 -1.73 4.51 29.18
C THR A 150 -2.78 3.41 29.36
N PHE A 151 -2.86 2.44 28.43
CA PHE A 151 -3.79 1.33 28.52
C PHE A 151 -3.07 0.03 28.90
N PRO A 152 -3.37 -0.57 30.07
CA PRO A 152 -2.70 -1.79 30.55
C PRO A 152 -2.98 -3.01 29.66
N ASP A 153 -4.14 -3.07 29.01
CA ASP A 153 -4.59 -4.24 28.23
C ASP A 153 -4.32 -4.13 26.72
N SER A 154 -3.94 -2.94 26.23
CA SER A 154 -3.68 -2.70 24.80
C SER A 154 -2.56 -1.69 24.60
N LEU A 155 -1.40 -2.16 24.15
CA LEU A 155 -0.35 -1.25 23.70
C LEU A 155 -0.77 -0.63 22.38
N SER A 156 -0.52 0.66 22.22
CA SER A 156 -0.64 1.32 20.93
C SER A 156 0.62 2.11 20.63
N ILE A 157 0.85 2.34 19.34
CA ILE A 157 1.98 3.10 18.84
C ILE A 157 1.45 4.28 18.02
N ASP A 158 1.87 5.47 18.41
CA ASP A 158 1.66 6.68 17.64
C ASP A 158 2.84 6.83 16.68
N PHE A 159 2.56 6.85 15.38
CA PHE A 159 3.53 7.14 14.34
C PHE A 159 3.37 8.58 13.88
N PHE A 160 4.48 9.26 13.61
CA PHE A 160 4.46 10.67 13.22
C PHE A 160 4.99 10.83 11.81
N ILE A 161 4.14 11.38 10.95
CA ILE A 161 4.50 11.80 9.60
C ILE A 161 4.75 13.30 9.64
N TYR A 162 5.88 13.73 9.09
CA TYR A 162 6.15 15.14 8.89
C TYR A 162 5.52 15.60 7.58
N THR A 163 4.46 16.39 7.66
CA THR A 163 3.75 16.95 6.51
C THR A 163 3.27 18.35 6.83
N ASN A 164 3.27 19.26 5.85
CA ASN A 164 2.85 20.66 6.03
C ASN A 164 3.52 21.36 7.23
N ARG A 165 4.82 21.10 7.44
CA ARG A 165 5.61 21.62 8.57
C ARG A 165 5.10 21.22 9.96
N ALA A 166 4.30 20.16 10.04
CA ALA A 166 3.74 19.63 11.28
C ALA A 166 3.98 18.12 11.38
N ASN A 167 4.15 17.64 12.61
CA ASN A 167 4.13 16.20 12.90
C ASN A 167 2.68 15.79 13.14
N VAL A 168 2.10 15.03 12.21
CA VAL A 168 0.74 14.50 12.34
C VAL A 168 0.83 13.08 12.89
N PRO A 169 0.29 12.81 14.09
CA PRO A 169 0.25 11.47 14.64
C PRO A 169 -0.85 10.65 13.96
N PHE A 170 -0.60 9.36 13.79
CA PHE A 170 -1.64 8.38 13.59
C PHE A 170 -1.32 7.12 14.40
N ARG A 171 -2.37 6.48 14.91
CA ARG A 171 -2.24 5.40 15.88
C ARG A 171 -2.42 4.04 15.22
N GLN A 172 -1.60 3.08 15.63
CA GLN A 172 -1.80 1.65 15.34
C GLN A 172 -1.82 0.85 16.64
N GLY A 173 -2.59 -0.23 16.65
CA GLY A 173 -2.50 -1.23 17.72
C GLY A 173 -1.16 -1.95 17.67
N LEU A 174 -0.62 -2.27 18.83
CA LEU A 174 0.69 -2.89 19.01
C LEU A 174 0.54 -4.17 19.83
N ALA A 175 1.04 -5.28 19.33
CA ALA A 175 1.07 -6.53 20.08
C ALA A 175 2.41 -7.25 19.94
N PHE A 176 2.96 -7.69 21.08
CA PHE A 176 4.17 -8.51 21.14
C PHE A 176 3.81 -9.96 21.45
N ARG A 177 4.45 -10.89 20.73
CA ARG A 177 4.39 -12.33 21.01
C ARG A 177 5.79 -12.92 20.84
N LYS A 178 6.56 -12.99 21.92
CA LYS A 178 7.98 -13.40 21.90
C LYS A 178 8.75 -12.55 20.88
N ASP A 179 9.38 -13.19 19.88
CA ASP A 179 10.11 -12.55 18.78
C ASP A 179 9.21 -12.03 17.65
N THR A 180 7.90 -11.95 17.87
CA THR A 180 6.93 -11.42 16.89
C THR A 180 6.37 -10.08 17.32
N LEU A 181 6.39 -9.13 16.39
CA LEU A 181 5.72 -7.83 16.48
C LEU A 181 4.52 -7.83 15.53
N VAL A 182 3.36 -7.40 16.01
CA VAL A 182 2.16 -7.20 15.19
C VAL A 182 1.73 -5.75 15.31
N LEU A 183 1.64 -5.08 14.15
CA LEU A 183 1.07 -3.75 14.00
C LEU A 183 -0.33 -3.87 13.40
N GLN A 184 -1.30 -3.23 14.03
CA GLN A 184 -2.72 -3.30 13.68
C GLN A 184 -3.19 -1.91 13.24
N PRO A 185 -3.20 -1.62 11.92
CA PRO A 185 -3.79 -0.39 11.44
C PRO A 185 -5.29 -0.38 11.73
N GLN A 186 -5.87 0.81 11.87
CA GLN A 186 -7.33 0.95 11.91
C GLN A 186 -7.91 0.59 10.55
N CYS A 187 -8.63 -0.53 10.50
CA CYS A 187 -9.43 -0.91 9.34
C CYS A 187 -10.70 -1.61 9.82
N GLU A 188 -11.72 -1.68 8.95
CA GLU A 188 -13.05 -2.21 9.30
C GLU A 188 -13.04 -3.70 9.69
N GLN A 189 -12.02 -4.46 9.26
CA GLN A 189 -11.83 -5.87 9.64
C GLN A 189 -10.42 -6.12 10.21
N ARG A 190 -9.99 -7.38 10.35
CA ARG A 190 -8.69 -7.74 10.94
C ARG A 190 -7.53 -7.55 9.96
N CYS A 191 -7.06 -6.33 9.72
CA CYS A 191 -5.80 -6.08 9.00
C CYS A 191 -4.62 -6.08 9.98
N TYR A 192 -3.46 -6.50 9.49
CA TYR A 192 -2.24 -6.46 10.29
C TYR A 192 -0.98 -6.50 9.41
N SER A 193 0.11 -6.02 10.00
CA SER A 193 1.47 -6.27 9.55
C SER A 193 2.20 -7.05 10.65
N LYS A 194 2.74 -8.21 10.30
CA LYS A 194 3.42 -9.11 11.22
C LYS A 194 4.89 -9.18 10.87
N PHE A 195 5.71 -8.99 11.90
CA PHE A 195 7.15 -8.94 11.80
C PHE A 195 7.79 -9.92 12.77
N ILE A 196 9.00 -10.38 12.43
CA ILE A 196 9.86 -11.17 13.29
C ILE A 196 11.11 -10.36 13.62
N ARG A 197 11.62 -10.50 14.84
CA ARG A 197 12.86 -9.84 15.27
C ARG A 197 14.04 -10.34 14.45
N VAL A 198 14.82 -9.42 13.89
CA VAL A 198 16.11 -9.73 13.26
C VAL A 198 17.15 -9.91 14.36
N ARG A 199 17.92 -10.99 14.28
CA ARG A 199 18.99 -11.32 15.24
C ARG A 199 20.34 -10.94 14.65
#